data_AF-A0A1Q7TTT8-F1
#
_entry.id   AF-A0A1Q7TTT8-F1
#
_cell.length_a   1.000
_cell.length_b   1.000
_cell.length_c   1.000
_cell.angle_alpha   90.00
_cell.angle_beta   90.00
_cell.angle_gamma   90.00
#
_symmetry.space_group_name_H-M   'P 1'
#
loop_
_entity.id
_entity.type
_entity.pdbx_description
1 polymer ?
#
loop_
_entity_poly.entity_id
_entity_poly.type
_entity_poly.pdbx_seq_one_letter_code
_entity_poly.pdbx_strand_id
1 'polypeptide(L)'
;MNPGETGRDFVPDKADDGVMASRREEAAGAAWEGADLERPISGEDPNSESLAEARRWVAAYRHLVKLEQELFDLLAKVIPTMPREAQREAEATNLPVIASQVERFRHRLDYWVNRQHELEQK
;
A
#
# COMPACT_ATOMS: atom_id res chain seq x y z
N MET A 1 32.99 46.08 36.15
CA MET A 1 31.59 46.53 35.99
C MET A 1 31.01 45.78 34.79
N ASN A 2 30.22 44.71 35.07
CA ASN A 2 29.12 44.06 34.32
C ASN A 2 29.00 44.06 32.76
N PRO A 3 28.27 43.10 32.13
CA PRO A 3 28.45 41.62 32.06
C PRO A 3 28.05 41.04 30.66
N GLY A 4 27.93 39.70 30.52
CA GLY A 4 27.12 39.01 29.46
C GLY A 4 27.92 38.28 28.38
N GLU A 5 28.40 37.05 28.57
CA GLU A 5 27.71 35.75 28.47
C GLU A 5 27.00 35.45 27.13
N THR A 6 27.69 34.63 26.33
CA THR A 6 27.20 33.50 25.54
C THR A 6 26.04 33.72 24.57
N GLY A 7 26.38 34.04 23.32
CA GLY A 7 25.60 33.63 22.15
C GLY A 7 26.29 32.43 21.49
N ARG A 8 25.89 31.20 21.85
CA ARG A 8 26.10 30.07 20.92
C ARG A 8 25.07 30.23 19.82
N ASP A 9 25.53 30.51 18.62
CA ASP A 9 24.73 30.41 17.41
C ASP A 9 24.12 29.01 17.32
N PHE A 10 22.81 28.92 17.59
CA PHE A 10 22.02 27.74 17.26
C PHE A 10 21.79 27.79 15.76
N VAL A 11 22.72 27.20 15.00
CA VAL A 11 22.50 26.93 13.58
C VAL A 11 21.44 25.84 13.50
N PRO A 12 20.24 26.09 12.94
CA PRO A 12 19.28 25.03 12.73
C PRO A 12 19.86 24.12 11.66
N ASP A 13 20.03 22.85 12.01
CA ASP A 13 20.49 21.80 11.13
C ASP A 13 19.50 21.65 9.96
N LYS A 14 19.84 22.25 8.81
CA LYS A 14 19.04 22.20 7.57
C LYS A 14 19.06 20.82 6.90
N ALA A 15 19.67 19.81 7.51
CA ALA A 15 19.80 18.49 6.93
C ALA A 15 18.54 17.60 7.07
N ASP A 16 17.61 17.94 7.98
CA ASP A 16 16.50 17.03 8.33
C ASP A 16 15.25 17.20 7.43
N ASP A 17 15.08 18.37 6.82
CA ASP A 17 13.91 18.67 5.97
C ASP A 17 13.89 17.85 4.67
N GLY A 18 15.06 17.54 4.11
CA GLY A 18 15.19 16.78 2.86
C GLY A 18 14.86 15.30 3.01
N VAL A 19 15.27 14.68 4.12
CA VAL A 19 15.01 13.26 4.41
C VAL A 19 13.52 13.03 4.68
N MET A 20 12.87 13.95 5.38
CA MET A 20 11.44 13.87 5.69
C MET A 20 10.56 14.14 4.45
N ALA A 21 10.99 15.02 3.55
CA ALA A 21 10.32 15.25 2.27
C ALA A 21 10.38 14.01 1.36
N SER A 22 11.55 13.37 1.22
CA SER A 22 11.69 12.14 0.44
C SER A 22 10.88 10.98 1.02
N ARG A 23 10.84 10.80 2.35
CA ARG A 23 10.02 9.75 2.98
C ARG A 23 8.51 10.00 2.81
N ARG A 24 8.07 11.27 2.77
CA ARG A 24 6.68 11.65 2.49
C ARG A 24 6.31 11.40 1.03
N GLU A 25 7.21 11.70 0.10
CA GLU A 25 7.05 11.35 -1.32
C GLU A 25 7.08 9.84 -1.56
N GLU A 26 7.91 9.06 -0.86
CA GLU A 26 7.89 7.59 -0.91
C GLU A 26 6.59 7.00 -0.35
N ALA A 27 6.06 7.54 0.75
CA ALA A 27 4.80 7.06 1.33
C ALA A 27 3.59 7.40 0.45
N ALA A 28 3.56 8.60 -0.13
CA ALA A 28 2.55 8.99 -1.10
C ALA A 28 2.71 8.20 -2.41
N GLY A 29 3.95 7.98 -2.86
CA GLY A 29 4.29 7.15 -4.00
C GLY A 29 3.87 5.70 -3.80
N ALA A 30 4.08 5.11 -2.63
CA ALA A 30 3.63 3.76 -2.29
C ALA A 30 2.09 3.65 -2.29
N ALA A 31 1.38 4.69 -1.84
CA ALA A 31 -0.08 4.74 -1.91
C ALA A 31 -0.61 4.83 -3.36
N TRP A 32 0.08 5.56 -4.25
CA TRP A 32 -0.24 5.64 -5.68
C TRP A 32 0.19 4.39 -6.47
N GLU A 33 1.37 3.83 -6.18
CA GLU A 33 1.87 2.59 -6.77
C GLU A 33 1.08 1.34 -6.32
N GLY A 34 0.44 1.40 -5.15
CA GLY A 34 -0.45 0.36 -4.66
C GLY A 34 -1.76 0.26 -5.47
N ALA A 35 -2.13 1.33 -6.17
CA ALA A 35 -3.36 1.45 -6.95
C ALA A 35 -3.19 1.14 -8.46
N ASP A 36 -1.97 0.85 -8.92
CA ASP A 36 -1.76 0.36 -10.29
C ASP A 36 -2.28 -1.08 -10.43
N LEU A 37 -3.45 -1.22 -11.05
CA LEU A 37 -4.16 -2.48 -11.27
C LEU A 37 -3.33 -3.52 -12.03
N GLU A 38 -2.37 -3.07 -12.83
CA GLU A 38 -1.52 -3.93 -13.66
C GLU A 38 -0.15 -4.20 -13.05
N ARG A 39 0.16 -3.65 -11.86
CA ARG A 39 1.47 -3.87 -11.25
C ARG A 39 1.61 -5.30 -10.68
N PRO A 40 2.57 -6.10 -11.16
CA PRO A 40 2.87 -7.41 -10.57
C PRO A 40 3.41 -7.31 -9.15
N ILE A 41 3.29 -8.40 -8.39
CA ILE A 41 4.10 -8.59 -7.19
C ILE A 41 5.55 -8.82 -7.62
N SER A 42 6.52 -8.34 -6.84
CA SER A 42 7.94 -8.57 -7.13
C SER A 42 8.24 -10.08 -7.27
N GLY A 43 8.90 -10.44 -8.38
CA GLY A 43 9.25 -11.83 -8.69
C GLY A 43 8.21 -12.60 -9.51
N GLU A 44 7.09 -11.97 -9.84
CA GLU A 44 6.07 -12.52 -10.71
C GLU A 44 6.47 -12.42 -12.18
N ASP A 45 6.43 -13.54 -12.91
CA ASP A 45 6.56 -13.59 -14.36
C ASP A 45 5.21 -14.00 -15.02
N PRO A 46 4.43 -13.03 -15.55
CA PRO A 46 3.18 -13.31 -16.24
C PRO A 46 3.32 -14.24 -17.46
N ASN A 47 4.51 -14.29 -18.07
CA ASN A 47 4.75 -15.12 -19.26
C ASN A 47 5.12 -16.57 -18.91
N SER A 48 5.21 -16.92 -17.62
CA SER A 48 5.53 -18.28 -17.19
C SER A 48 4.54 -19.29 -17.78
N GLU A 49 5.07 -20.40 -18.28
CA GLU A 49 4.31 -21.57 -18.70
C GLU A 49 4.24 -22.65 -17.60
N SER A 50 4.72 -22.32 -16.39
CA SER A 50 4.72 -23.27 -15.27
C SER A 50 3.37 -23.27 -14.57
N LEU A 51 2.66 -24.40 -14.65
CA LEU A 51 1.43 -24.60 -13.85
C LEU A 51 1.67 -24.48 -12.35
N ALA A 52 2.85 -24.91 -11.86
CA ALA A 52 3.21 -24.77 -10.47
C ALA A 52 3.35 -23.30 -10.07
N GLU A 53 3.86 -22.46 -10.95
CA GLU A 53 3.96 -21.02 -10.72
C GLU A 53 2.60 -20.33 -10.74
N ALA A 54 1.73 -20.67 -11.71
CA ALA A 54 0.36 -20.17 -11.73
C ALA A 54 -0.39 -20.49 -10.43
N ARG A 55 -0.30 -21.73 -9.94
CA ARG A 55 -0.90 -22.13 -8.66
C ARG A 55 -0.34 -21.36 -7.46
N ARG A 56 0.97 -21.09 -7.44
CA ARG A 56 1.61 -20.28 -6.39
C ARG A 56 1.05 -18.86 -6.37
N TRP A 57 0.94 -18.21 -7.53
CA TRP A 57 0.43 -16.85 -7.61
C TRP A 57 -1.07 -16.76 -7.32
N VAL A 58 -1.89 -17.71 -7.78
CA VAL A 58 -3.31 -17.82 -7.35
C VAL A 58 -3.40 -17.89 -5.82
N ALA A 59 -2.59 -18.73 -5.18
CA ALA A 59 -2.59 -18.85 -3.73
C ALA A 59 -2.15 -17.55 -3.05
N ALA A 60 -1.09 -16.89 -3.54
CA ALA A 60 -0.60 -15.62 -2.99
C ALA A 60 -1.67 -14.52 -3.08
N TYR A 61 -2.26 -14.31 -4.26
CA TYR A 61 -3.29 -13.29 -4.46
C TYR A 61 -4.56 -13.57 -3.66
N ARG A 62 -4.96 -14.83 -3.47
CA ARG A 62 -6.09 -15.17 -2.57
C ARG A 62 -5.83 -14.73 -1.13
N HIS A 63 -4.62 -14.92 -0.61
CA HIS A 63 -4.27 -14.46 0.73
C HIS A 63 -4.32 -12.93 0.84
N LEU A 64 -3.81 -12.21 -0.16
CA LEU A 64 -3.83 -10.75 -0.19
C LEU A 64 -5.25 -10.19 -0.27
N VAL A 65 -6.09 -10.70 -1.18
CA VAL A 65 -7.49 -10.30 -1.28
C VAL A 65 -8.24 -10.52 0.04
N LYS A 66 -7.97 -11.66 0.70
CA LYS A 66 -8.58 -11.95 2.00
C LYS A 66 -8.13 -10.97 3.08
N LEU A 67 -6.83 -10.70 3.18
CA LEU A 67 -6.28 -9.74 4.14
C LEU A 67 -6.90 -8.35 3.96
N GLU A 68 -6.91 -7.83 2.74
CA GLU A 68 -7.45 -6.50 2.46
C GLU A 68 -8.95 -6.40 2.73
N GLN A 69 -9.71 -7.46 2.44
CA GLN A 69 -11.14 -7.51 2.78
C GLN A 69 -11.36 -7.51 4.30
N GLU A 70 -10.54 -8.23 5.07
CA GLU A 70 -10.62 -8.22 6.54
C GLU A 70 -10.26 -6.84 7.12
N LEU A 71 -9.29 -6.14 6.55
CA LEU A 71 -8.95 -4.75 6.91
C LEU A 71 -10.09 -3.79 6.58
N PHE A 72 -10.69 -3.92 5.40
CA PHE A 72 -11.85 -3.11 5.00
C PHE A 72 -13.03 -3.32 5.96
N ASP A 73 -13.34 -4.57 6.29
CA ASP A 73 -14.42 -4.91 7.22
C ASP A 73 -14.16 -4.39 8.64
N LEU A 74 -12.89 -4.35 9.07
CA LEU A 74 -12.50 -3.72 10.32
C LEU A 74 -12.73 -2.21 10.29
N LEU A 75 -12.29 -1.53 9.23
CA LEU A 75 -12.51 -0.09 9.08
C LEU A 75 -13.99 0.28 9.07
N ALA A 76 -14.83 -0.50 8.39
CA ALA A 76 -16.28 -0.31 8.37
C ALA A 76 -16.91 -0.36 9.78
N LYS A 77 -16.30 -1.10 10.72
CA LYS A 77 -16.75 -1.18 12.13
C LYS A 77 -16.18 -0.07 13.00
N VAL A 78 -14.93 0.32 12.77
CA VAL A 78 -14.23 1.27 13.65
C VAL A 78 -14.52 2.72 13.27
N ILE A 79 -14.52 3.08 11.98
CA ILE A 79 -14.71 4.45 11.50
C ILE A 79 -15.98 5.11 12.07
N PRO A 80 -17.15 4.45 12.12
CA PRO A 80 -18.37 5.05 12.69
C PRO A 80 -18.30 5.36 14.19
N THR A 81 -17.33 4.77 14.91
CA THR A 81 -17.15 4.98 16.36
C THR A 81 -16.21 6.14 16.68
N MET A 82 -15.56 6.72 15.66
CA MET A 82 -14.61 7.81 15.82
C MET A 82 -15.30 9.18 15.98
N PRO A 83 -14.60 10.18 16.54
CA PRO A 83 -15.02 11.59 16.41
C PRO A 83 -15.17 11.99 14.94
N ARG A 84 -16.08 12.92 14.63
CA ARG A 84 -16.43 13.30 13.24
C ARG A 84 -15.23 13.74 12.41
N GLU A 85 -14.28 14.44 13.04
CA GLU A 85 -13.08 14.94 12.38
C GLU A 85 -12.20 13.77 11.92
N ALA A 86 -12.00 12.78 12.79
CA ALA A 86 -11.23 11.57 12.49
C ALA A 86 -11.95 10.65 11.49
N GLN A 87 -13.28 10.54 11.58
CA GLN A 87 -14.09 9.81 10.62
C GLN A 87 -13.89 10.36 9.20
N ARG A 88 -14.04 11.68 9.02
CA ARG A 88 -13.89 12.32 7.71
C ARG A 88 -12.51 12.11 7.11
N GLU A 89 -11.47 12.23 7.92
CA GLU A 89 -10.09 11.99 7.48
C GLU A 89 -9.90 10.54 7.03
N ALA A 90 -10.34 9.57 7.84
CA ALA A 90 -10.21 8.15 7.51
C ALA A 90 -11.01 7.74 6.26
N GLU A 91 -12.21 8.28 6.08
CA GLU A 91 -13.02 8.06 4.88
C GLU A 91 -12.38 8.65 3.62
N ALA A 92 -11.72 9.81 3.75
CA ALA A 92 -11.09 10.49 2.61
C ALA A 92 -9.74 9.89 2.21
N THR A 93 -8.98 9.33 3.16
CA THR A 93 -7.58 8.93 2.93
C THR A 93 -7.36 7.42 3.00
N ASN A 94 -7.99 6.71 3.94
CA ASN A 94 -7.73 5.30 4.16
C ASN A 94 -8.61 4.40 3.29
N LEU A 95 -9.92 4.71 3.22
CA LEU A 95 -10.86 3.87 2.47
C LEU A 95 -10.53 3.78 0.97
N PRO A 96 -10.20 4.87 0.26
CA PRO A 96 -9.88 4.79 -1.17
C PRO A 96 -8.62 3.96 -1.44
N VAL A 97 -7.63 4.03 -0.55
CA VAL A 97 -6.36 3.29 -0.67
C VAL A 97 -6.56 1.79 -0.49
N ILE A 98 -7.40 1.37 0.47
CA ILE A 98 -7.69 -0.06 0.64
C ILE A 98 -8.58 -0.57 -0.48
N ALA A 99 -9.57 0.23 -0.92
CA ALA A 99 -10.42 -0.14 -2.04
C ALA A 99 -9.63 -0.38 -3.32
N SER A 100 -8.67 0.48 -3.65
CA SER A 100 -7.82 0.31 -4.84
C SER A 100 -6.90 -0.91 -4.75
N GLN A 101 -6.35 -1.20 -3.56
CA GLN A 101 -5.55 -2.41 -3.33
C GLN A 101 -6.37 -3.70 -3.48
N VAL A 102 -7.59 -3.73 -2.93
CA VAL A 102 -8.53 -4.86 -3.12
C VAL A 102 -8.80 -5.09 -4.61
N GLU A 103 -9.11 -4.01 -5.34
CA GLU A 103 -9.39 -4.08 -6.78
C GLU A 103 -8.20 -4.61 -7.57
N ARG A 104 -7.00 -4.08 -7.33
CA ARG A 104 -5.75 -4.56 -7.92
C ARG A 104 -5.54 -6.05 -7.68
N PHE A 105 -5.63 -6.50 -6.42
CA PHE A 105 -5.39 -7.91 -6.10
C PHE A 105 -6.46 -8.85 -6.67
N ARG A 106 -7.72 -8.40 -6.77
CA ARG A 106 -8.78 -9.16 -7.45
C ARG A 106 -8.49 -9.29 -8.94
N HIS A 107 -8.15 -8.18 -9.61
CA HIS A 107 -7.80 -8.19 -11.03
C HIS A 107 -6.65 -9.16 -11.34
N ARG A 108 -5.59 -9.13 -10.52
CA ARG A 108 -4.45 -10.06 -10.66
C ARG A 108 -4.79 -11.50 -10.30
N LEU A 109 -5.66 -11.72 -9.31
CA LEU A 109 -6.15 -13.07 -9.00
C LEU A 109 -6.88 -13.67 -10.19
N ASP A 110 -7.76 -12.90 -10.83
CA ASP A 110 -8.53 -13.34 -11.99
C ASP A 110 -7.61 -13.70 -13.16
N TYR A 111 -6.59 -12.87 -13.42
CA TYR A 111 -5.53 -13.18 -14.39
C TYR A 111 -4.89 -14.55 -14.13
N TRP A 112 -4.43 -14.82 -12.91
CA TRP A 112 -3.76 -16.08 -12.60
C TRP A 112 -4.69 -17.28 -12.57
N VAL A 113 -5.96 -17.10 -12.18
CA VAL A 113 -6.96 -18.18 -12.24
C VAL A 113 -7.20 -18.58 -13.69
N ASN A 114 -7.35 -17.60 -14.59
CA ASN A 114 -7.49 -17.87 -16.02
C ASN A 114 -6.24 -18.55 -16.58
N ARG A 115 -5.05 -18.03 -16.24
CA ARG A 115 -3.78 -18.60 -16.67
C ARG A 115 -3.57 -20.03 -16.15
N GLN A 116 -3.93 -20.30 -14.89
CA GLN A 116 -3.88 -21.65 -14.34
C GLN A 116 -4.79 -22.58 -15.13
N HIS A 117 -6.02 -22.14 -15.45
CA HIS A 117 -6.94 -22.95 -16.23
C HIS A 117 -6.40 -23.26 -17.62
N GLU A 118 -5.85 -22.27 -18.33
CA GLU A 118 -5.20 -22.47 -19.64
C GLU A 118 -4.08 -23.51 -19.58
N LEU A 119 -3.22 -23.44 -18.55
CA LEU A 119 -2.10 -24.36 -18.37
C LEU A 119 -2.53 -25.76 -17.91
N GLU A 120 -3.70 -25.90 -17.28
CA GLU A 120 -4.29 -27.21 -16.92
C GLU A 120 -4.92 -27.92 -18.13
N GLN A 121 -5.27 -27.18 -19.18
CA GLN A 121 -5.84 -27.74 -20.42
C GLN A 121 -4.79 -28.02 -21.51
N LYS A 122 -3.53 -27.61 -21.32
CA LYS A 122 -2.40 -27.95 -22.20
C LYS A 122 -1.86 -29.35 -21.91
#